data_AF-A0A938S3S2-F1
#
_entry.id   AF-A0A938S3S2-F1
#
_cell.length_a   1.000
_cell.length_b   1.000
_cell.length_c   1.000
_cell.angle_alpha   90.00
_cell.angle_beta   90.00
_cell.angle_gamma   90.00
#
_symmetry.space_group_name_H-M   'P 1'
#
loop_
_entity.id
_entity.type
_entity.pdbx_description
1 polymer ?
#
loop_
_entity_poly.entity_id
_entity_poly.type
_entity_poly.pdbx_seq_one_letter_code
_entity_poly.pdbx_strand_id
1 'polypeptide(L)'
;MKQALLLDVLLLTSVLAILPVPAQAEFWPGWRGPRGDGTCIEQNVPTHWDPAGALWKTALPGQGHASAIVWGDRVCTVTALPATQERVLL
;
A
#
# COMPACT_ATOMS: atom_id res chain seq x y z
N MET A 1 16.85 -17.59 -41.79
CA MET A 1 17.01 -16.29 -41.08
C MET A 1 15.67 -15.69 -40.64
N LYS A 2 14.70 -15.41 -41.53
CA LYS A 2 13.41 -14.78 -41.15
C LYS A 2 12.54 -15.60 -40.16
N GLN A 3 12.52 -16.93 -40.30
CA GLN A 3 11.73 -17.81 -39.43
C GLN A 3 12.29 -17.93 -38.01
N ALA A 4 13.61 -17.98 -37.86
CA ALA A 4 14.26 -17.96 -36.54
C ALA A 4 13.97 -16.63 -35.82
N LEU A 5 14.09 -15.51 -36.53
CA LEU A 5 13.78 -14.18 -36.01
C LEU A 5 12.31 -14.05 -35.54
N LEU A 6 11.37 -14.68 -36.26
CA LEU A 6 9.95 -14.72 -35.89
C LEU A 6 9.71 -15.54 -34.61
N LEU A 7 10.37 -16.70 -34.48
CA LEU A 7 10.29 -17.51 -33.26
C LEU A 7 10.87 -16.77 -32.06
N ASP A 8 12.02 -16.12 -32.21
CA ASP A 8 12.67 -15.38 -31.13
C ASP A 8 11.79 -14.21 -30.64
N VAL A 9 11.14 -13.49 -31.57
CA VAL A 9 10.19 -12.41 -31.23
C VAL A 9 8.95 -12.96 -30.51
N LEU A 10 8.40 -14.08 -30.97
CA LEU A 10 7.27 -14.74 -30.31
C LEU A 10 7.63 -15.24 -28.91
N LEU A 11 8.83 -15.80 -28.72
CA LEU A 11 9.33 -16.22 -27.43
C LEU A 11 9.53 -15.03 -26.49
N LEU A 12 10.11 -13.94 -26.97
CA LEU A 12 10.36 -12.74 -26.17
C LEU A 12 9.05 -12.06 -25.72
N THR A 13 8.07 -11.95 -26.61
CA THR A 13 6.74 -11.40 -26.27
C THR A 13 5.98 -12.28 -25.28
N SER A 14 6.08 -13.60 -25.42
CA SER A 14 5.49 -14.55 -24.50
C SER A 14 6.11 -14.44 -23.10
N VAL A 15 7.44 -14.31 -23.02
CA VAL A 15 8.15 -14.12 -21.74
C VAL A 15 7.74 -12.80 -21.08
N LEU A 16 7.62 -11.71 -21.85
CA LEU A 16 7.22 -10.41 -21.32
C LEU A 16 5.77 -10.39 -20.81
N ALA A 17 4.88 -11.17 -21.42
CA ALA A 17 3.47 -11.25 -21.05
C ALA A 17 3.21 -11.98 -19.71
N ILE A 18 4.16 -12.79 -19.23
CA ILE A 18 4.02 -13.56 -17.98
C ILE A 18 4.63 -12.81 -16.79
N LEU A 19 5.26 -11.65 -17.01
CA LEU A 19 5.83 -10.87 -15.92
C LEU A 19 4.71 -10.36 -14.99
N PRO A 20 4.80 -10.59 -13.68
CA PRO A 20 3.83 -10.08 -12.74
C PRO A 20 3.87 -8.55 -12.75
N VAL A 21 2.73 -7.93 -13.01
CA VAL A 21 2.58 -6.48 -12.84
C VAL A 21 2.54 -6.21 -11.33
N PRO A 22 3.41 -5.32 -10.79
CA PRO A 22 3.34 -4.98 -9.38
C PRO A 22 1.97 -4.36 -9.09
N ALA A 23 1.31 -4.87 -8.04
CA ALA A 23 0.09 -4.27 -7.55
C ALA A 23 0.42 -2.85 -7.05
N GLN A 24 -0.19 -1.84 -7.66
CA GLN A 24 -0.06 -0.46 -7.23
C GLN A 24 -1.30 -0.09 -6.41
N ALA A 25 -1.14 -0.03 -5.09
CA ALA A 25 -2.16 0.51 -4.21
C ALA A 25 -2.26 2.03 -4.37
N GLU A 26 -3.45 2.58 -4.12
CA GLU A 26 -3.64 4.01 -4.13
C GLU A 26 -2.93 4.68 -2.93
N PHE A 27 -2.33 5.85 -3.17
CA PHE A 27 -1.82 6.68 -2.08
C PHE A 27 -2.97 7.20 -1.23
N TRP A 28 -2.83 7.13 0.09
CA TRP A 28 -3.80 7.68 1.04
C TRP A 28 -3.16 8.82 1.85
N PRO A 29 -2.98 10.01 1.26
CA PRO A 29 -2.09 11.04 1.80
C PRO A 29 -2.63 11.80 3.02
N GLY A 30 -3.89 11.59 3.39
CA GLY A 30 -4.52 12.37 4.45
C GLY A 30 -5.88 11.85 4.88
N TRP A 31 -6.51 12.58 5.80
CA TRP A 31 -7.87 12.29 6.24
C TRP A 31 -8.81 12.28 5.02
N ARG A 32 -9.58 11.19 4.88
CA ARG A 32 -10.48 10.92 3.74
C ARG A 32 -9.79 10.69 2.38
N GLY A 33 -8.48 10.42 2.38
CA GLY A 33 -7.78 9.89 1.21
C GLY A 33 -7.55 10.92 0.11
N PRO A 34 -7.14 10.47 -1.08
CA PRO A 34 -6.64 11.33 -2.16
C PRO A 34 -7.72 12.24 -2.77
N ARG A 35 -8.99 11.87 -2.63
CA ARG A 35 -10.16 12.65 -3.08
C ARG A 35 -10.82 13.46 -1.97
N GLY A 36 -10.46 13.24 -0.71
CA GLY A 36 -11.11 13.88 0.43
C GLY A 36 -12.55 13.40 0.71
N ASP A 37 -13.01 12.33 0.06
CA ASP A 37 -14.37 11.79 0.20
C ASP A 37 -14.44 10.50 1.03
N GLY A 38 -13.30 9.90 1.36
CA GLY A 38 -13.21 8.67 2.15
C GLY A 38 -13.47 7.39 1.37
N THR A 39 -13.40 7.43 0.04
CA THR A 39 -13.58 6.27 -0.84
C THR A 39 -12.24 5.68 -1.27
N CYS A 40 -12.19 4.37 -1.54
CA CYS A 40 -11.06 3.66 -2.16
C CYS A 40 -11.48 3.06 -3.50
N ILE A 41 -10.55 2.89 -4.44
CA ILE A 41 -10.84 2.28 -5.76
C ILE A 41 -10.58 0.77 -5.76
N GLU A 42 -9.94 0.27 -4.71
CA GLU A 42 -9.59 -1.13 -4.51
C GLU A 42 -10.84 -2.00 -4.45
N GLN A 43 -10.79 -3.10 -5.19
CA GLN A 43 -11.84 -4.11 -5.25
C GLN A 43 -11.47 -5.31 -4.40
N ASN A 44 -12.46 -6.14 -4.07
CA ASN A 44 -12.26 -7.37 -3.28
C ASN A 44 -11.67 -7.13 -1.89
N VAL A 45 -11.89 -5.94 -1.32
CA VAL A 45 -11.52 -5.63 0.06
C VAL A 45 -12.38 -6.51 1.01
N PRO A 46 -11.79 -7.14 2.04
CA PRO A 46 -12.56 -7.94 2.98
C PRO A 46 -13.67 -7.12 3.66
N THR A 47 -14.92 -7.58 3.54
CA THR A 47 -16.07 -6.96 4.21
C THR A 47 -16.23 -7.41 5.66
N HIS A 48 -15.53 -8.48 6.04
CA HIS A 48 -15.36 -8.93 7.41
C HIS A 48 -13.87 -8.93 7.74
N TRP A 49 -13.51 -8.38 8.90
CA TRP A 49 -12.14 -8.30 9.38
C TRP A 49 -12.03 -8.81 10.82
N ASP A 50 -10.97 -9.57 11.08
CA ASP A 50 -10.57 -10.11 12.39
C ASP A 50 -9.11 -9.73 12.66
N PRO A 51 -8.75 -9.22 13.85
CA PRO A 51 -7.36 -9.01 14.25
C PRO A 51 -6.43 -10.21 14.02
N ALA A 52 -6.93 -11.44 14.05
CA ALA A 52 -6.13 -12.64 13.75
C ALA A 52 -5.67 -12.70 12.28
N GLY A 53 -6.37 -12.05 11.36
CA GLY A 53 -6.02 -11.95 9.95
C GLY A 53 -5.06 -10.81 9.59
N ALA A 54 -4.54 -10.08 10.58
CA ALA A 54 -3.59 -8.99 10.34
C ALA A 54 -2.24 -9.53 9.86
N LEU A 55 -1.71 -8.96 8.76
CA LEU A 55 -0.37 -9.31 8.25
C LEU A 55 0.75 -8.89 9.21
N TRP A 56 0.56 -7.77 9.90
CA TRP A 56 1.49 -7.24 10.88
C TRP A 56 0.76 -6.36 11.88
N LYS A 57 1.40 -6.14 13.03
CA LYS A 57 1.00 -5.17 14.04
C LYS A 57 2.25 -4.63 14.72
N THR A 58 2.19 -3.38 15.17
CA THR A 58 3.28 -2.77 15.93
C THR A 58 2.70 -1.99 17.10
N ALA A 59 3.44 -1.94 18.20
CA ALA A 59 3.10 -1.06 19.32
C ALA A 59 3.43 0.38 18.92
N LEU A 60 2.51 1.31 19.17
CA LEU A 60 2.77 2.73 18.96
C LEU A 60 3.30 3.36 20.26
N PRO A 61 4.37 4.15 20.21
CA PRO A 61 4.78 4.96 21.35
C PRO A 61 3.78 6.09 21.56
N GLY A 62 3.34 6.28 22.81
CA GLY A 62 2.47 7.38 23.19
C GLY A 62 1.03 7.27 22.67
N GLN A 63 0.36 8.40 22.53
CA GLN A 63 -1.06 8.48 22.16
C GLN A 63 -1.30 9.53 21.08
N GLY A 64 -2.24 9.27 20.17
CA GLY A 64 -2.58 10.19 19.09
C GLY A 64 -3.98 9.95 18.54
N HIS A 65 -4.55 10.96 17.91
CA HIS A 65 -5.88 10.92 17.29
C HIS A 65 -5.83 11.12 15.77
N ALA A 66 -4.63 11.27 15.21
CA ALA A 66 -4.47 11.41 13.77
C ALA A 66 -4.84 10.11 13.06
N SER A 67 -5.51 10.24 11.92
CA SER A 67 -5.68 9.11 11.01
C SER A 67 -4.31 8.69 10.47
N ALA A 68 -4.08 7.38 10.37
CA ALA A 68 -2.94 6.88 9.63
C ALA A 68 -3.08 7.24 8.15
N ILE A 69 -1.95 7.56 7.52
CA ILE A 69 -1.84 7.81 6.08
C ILE A 69 -1.01 6.69 5.45
N VAL A 70 -1.23 6.43 4.17
CA VAL A 70 -0.44 5.48 3.38
C VAL A 70 0.27 6.24 2.28
N TRP A 71 1.60 6.17 2.27
CA TRP A 71 2.42 6.77 1.22
C TRP A 71 3.38 5.74 0.64
N GLY A 72 3.00 5.14 -0.48
CA GLY A 72 3.75 4.06 -1.11
C GLY A 72 3.76 2.81 -0.22
N ASP A 73 4.94 2.38 0.18
CA ASP A 73 5.16 1.22 1.07
C ASP A 73 5.17 1.58 2.56
N ARG A 74 4.74 2.80 2.91
CA ARG A 74 4.79 3.32 4.29
C ARG A 74 3.40 3.60 4.82
N VAL A 75 3.20 3.24 6.08
CA VAL A 75 2.07 3.71 6.90
C VAL A 75 2.63 4.70 7.91
N CYS A 76 2.11 5.92 7.90
CA CYS A 76 2.57 6.98 8.79
C CYS A 76 1.45 7.48 9.70
N THR A 77 1.80 7.88 10.91
CA THR A 77 0.87 8.53 11.84
C THR A 77 1.63 9.42 12.81
N VAL A 78 0.93 10.23 13.60
CA VAL A 78 1.55 11.05 14.64
C VAL A 78 1.02 10.69 16.01
N THR A 79 1.93 10.64 16.98
CA THR A 79 1.61 10.42 18.39
C THR A 79 2.32 11.46 19.25
N ALA A 80 1.86 11.61 20.49
CA ALA A 80 2.49 12.41 21.52
C ALA A 80 3.04 11.50 22.62
N LEU A 81 4.31 11.68 22.97
CA LEU A 81 4.97 10.95 24.05
C LEU A 81 4.48 11.50 25.41
N PRO A 82 3.91 10.67 26.31
CA PRO A 82 3.37 11.16 27.57
C PRO A 82 4.41 11.81 28.49
N ALA A 83 5.65 11.33 28.44
CA ALA A 83 6.73 11.79 29.32
C ALA A 83 7.29 13.16 28.92
N THR A 84 7.46 13.42 27.63
CA THR A 84 8.11 14.63 27.11
C THR A 84 7.14 15.63 26.49
N GLN A 85 5.88 15.21 26.25
CA GLN A 85 4.88 15.95 25.48
C GLN A 85 5.31 16.25 24.03
N GLU A 86 6.36 15.59 23.56
CA GLU A 86 6.83 15.73 22.19
C GLU A 86 5.93 14.99 21.22
N ARG A 87 5.64 15.63 20.09
CA ARG A 87 4.97 15.00 18.96
C ARG A 87 6.00 14.29 18.10
N VAL A 88 5.76 13.02 17.80
CA VAL A 88 6.58 12.21 16.92
C VAL A 88 5.79 11.79 15.68
N LEU A 89 6.46 11.80 14.52
CA LEU A 89 5.98 11.20 13.29
C LEU A 89 6.53 9.78 13.23
N LEU A 90 5.63 8.83 13.04
CA LEU A 90 5.90 7.41 12.85
C LEU A 90 5.70 7.06 11.37
#